data_AF-V9GLD2-F1
#
_entry.id   AF-V9GLD2-F1
#
_cell.length_a   1.000
_cell.length_b   1.000
_cell.length_c   1.000
_cell.angle_alpha   90.00
_cell.angle_beta   90.00
_cell.angle_gamma   90.00
#
_symmetry.space_group_name_H-M   'P 1'
#
loop_
_entity.id
_entity.type
_entity.pdbx_description
1 polymer ?
#
loop_
_entity_poly.entity_id
_entity_poly.type
_entity_poly.pdbx_seq_one_letter_code
_entity_poly.pdbx_strand_id
1 'polypeptide(L)'
;MEKLVMESCLELIDSGIVLGIQDMGAAGLTCSSAEMASKAGNGLELYLDQVPQREEGMTPYEMMLSESQERMLFVVEPKHEAQAQEIFDRWGVICAKVGKVTDDGRLKLIHHDEVVGDMPVKALVDECPIYDKPSQEPAYYKEQAAVDTLRYQEVKDLGGALKKVLGSPSLASKAWVYNQYDYMVRTSTAVRPGSDAAVVTVHGTRKALAMTTDCNGRYVYLDPELGGRIAVSEAARNIVCSGAEPLAITDNLNFGSPEKPEIFWQMEKAVDGMAEACRELGTPVIGGNVSLYNENTKGAIYPTPVVGMVGLIHDTDHITTQASKRKAMRFMCWAIPMPNWAAASSKRSFTGCRKADHRS
;
A
#
# COMPACT_ATOMS: atom_id res chain seq x y z
N MET A 1 -12.11 20.09 -5.25
CA MET A 1 -10.73 20.51 -5.52
C MET A 1 -9.95 19.36 -6.14
N GLU A 2 -9.75 18.25 -5.41
CA GLU A 2 -9.00 17.06 -5.86
C GLU A 2 -9.32 16.59 -7.29
N LYS A 3 -10.60 16.45 -7.63
CA LYS A 3 -11.02 16.06 -8.99
C LYS A 3 -10.53 17.02 -10.09
N LEU A 4 -10.56 18.32 -9.82
CA LEU A 4 -10.09 19.34 -10.78
C LEU A 4 -8.57 19.26 -10.94
N VAL A 5 -7.84 19.14 -9.81
CA VAL A 5 -6.39 18.94 -9.81
C VAL A 5 -6.03 17.69 -10.63
N MET A 6 -6.68 16.56 -10.37
CA MET A 6 -6.44 15.32 -11.10
C MET A 6 -6.65 15.47 -12.62
N GLU A 7 -7.79 16.01 -13.05
CA GLU A 7 -8.07 16.17 -14.49
C GLU A 7 -7.11 17.18 -15.14
N SER A 8 -6.78 18.29 -14.46
CA SER A 8 -5.79 19.26 -14.96
C SER A 8 -4.39 18.66 -15.08
N CYS A 9 -3.97 17.80 -14.14
CA CYS A 9 -2.67 17.13 -14.20
C CYS A 9 -2.63 16.07 -15.29
N LEU A 10 -3.72 15.32 -15.50
CA LEU A 10 -3.81 14.36 -16.61
C LEU A 10 -3.74 15.08 -17.96
N GLU A 11 -4.46 16.18 -18.14
CA GLU A 11 -4.38 16.99 -19.36
C GLU A 11 -2.98 17.59 -19.58
N LEU A 12 -2.33 18.04 -18.50
CA LEU A 12 -0.96 18.52 -18.54
C LEU A 12 0.01 17.42 -19.01
N ILE A 13 -0.11 16.21 -18.48
CA ILE A 13 0.71 15.05 -18.88
C ILE A 13 0.45 14.70 -20.34
N ASP A 14 -0.81 14.63 -20.76
CA ASP A 14 -1.20 14.28 -22.13
C ASP A 14 -0.71 15.30 -23.17
N SER A 15 -0.50 16.55 -22.77
CA SER A 15 0.07 17.59 -23.64
C SER A 15 1.56 17.36 -23.98
N GLY A 16 2.26 16.50 -23.22
CA GLY A 16 3.65 16.12 -23.44
C GLY A 16 4.70 17.16 -23.01
N ILE A 17 4.31 18.21 -22.28
CA ILE A 17 5.23 19.31 -21.88
C ILE A 17 5.88 19.12 -20.51
N VAL A 18 5.46 18.11 -19.75
CA VAL A 18 5.92 17.84 -18.38
C VAL A 18 7.26 17.12 -18.40
N LEU A 19 8.26 17.70 -17.73
CA LEU A 19 9.56 17.07 -17.51
C LEU A 19 9.57 16.20 -16.24
N GLY A 20 8.80 16.61 -15.23
CA GLY A 20 8.63 15.89 -13.97
C GLY A 20 7.43 16.42 -13.21
N ILE A 21 6.77 15.54 -12.46
CA ILE A 21 5.61 15.86 -11.61
C ILE A 21 5.69 15.03 -10.34
N GLN A 22 5.31 15.62 -9.21
CA GLN A 22 5.36 15.00 -7.89
C GLN A 22 4.15 15.48 -7.09
N ASP A 23 3.51 14.57 -6.38
CA ASP A 23 2.49 14.89 -5.39
C ASP A 23 3.14 15.46 -4.12
N MET A 24 2.36 16.24 -3.36
CA MET A 24 2.83 16.86 -2.13
C MET A 24 2.13 16.26 -0.91
N GLY A 25 2.80 15.29 -0.28
CA GLY A 25 2.35 14.63 0.94
C GLY A 25 3.12 15.08 2.18
N ALA A 26 3.71 14.10 2.88
CA ALA A 26 4.46 14.31 4.11
C ALA A 26 5.65 15.27 3.89
N ALA A 27 5.85 16.20 4.83
CA ALA A 27 6.84 17.29 4.73
C ALA A 27 6.68 18.21 3.49
N GLY A 28 5.52 18.17 2.82
CA GLY A 28 5.07 19.19 1.87
C GLY A 28 6.05 19.52 0.74
N LEU A 29 6.32 20.82 0.57
CA LEU A 29 7.25 21.32 -0.46
C LEU A 29 8.67 20.81 -0.23
N THR A 30 9.08 20.58 1.01
CA THR A 30 10.44 20.18 1.34
C THR A 30 10.78 18.84 0.72
N CYS A 31 9.94 17.82 0.98
CA CYS A 31 10.13 16.48 0.42
C CYS A 31 9.99 16.50 -1.11
N SER A 32 8.88 17.05 -1.60
CA SER A 32 8.53 17.02 -3.03
C SER A 32 9.58 17.70 -3.91
N SER A 33 10.11 18.85 -3.48
CA SER A 33 11.17 19.55 -4.21
C SER A 33 12.50 18.82 -4.12
N ALA A 34 12.92 18.39 -2.93
CA ALA A 34 14.20 17.70 -2.75
C ALA A 34 14.25 16.38 -3.52
N GLU A 35 13.20 15.55 -3.46
CA GLU A 35 13.14 14.29 -4.20
C GLU A 35 13.15 14.50 -5.72
N MET A 36 12.39 15.49 -6.21
CA MET A 36 12.36 15.82 -7.62
C MET A 36 13.73 16.27 -8.14
N ALA A 37 14.43 17.14 -7.39
CA ALA A 37 15.79 17.56 -7.73
C ALA A 37 16.78 16.40 -7.66
N SER A 38 16.70 15.55 -6.63
CA SER A 38 17.64 14.44 -6.44
C SER A 38 17.59 13.45 -7.59
N LYS A 39 16.38 13.03 -8.01
CA LYS A 39 16.18 12.08 -9.11
C LYS A 39 16.75 12.56 -10.45
N ALA A 40 16.78 13.88 -10.67
CA ALA A 40 17.34 14.48 -11.88
C ALA A 40 18.84 14.80 -11.77
N GLY A 41 19.41 14.81 -10.55
CA GLY A 41 20.77 15.27 -10.30
C GLY A 41 20.93 16.79 -10.35
N ASN A 42 19.84 17.52 -10.08
CA ASN A 42 19.74 18.97 -10.19
C ASN A 42 19.65 19.64 -8.81
N GLY A 43 19.68 20.99 -8.79
CA GLY A 43 19.21 21.80 -7.66
C GLY A 43 17.87 22.44 -7.95
N LEU A 44 17.31 23.14 -6.95
CA LEU A 44 16.08 23.90 -7.05
C LEU A 44 16.21 25.21 -6.26
N GLU A 45 15.78 26.30 -6.87
CA GLU A 45 15.60 27.59 -6.21
C GLU A 45 14.10 27.86 -6.10
N LEU A 46 13.58 27.94 -4.88
CA LEU A 46 12.17 28.19 -4.59
C LEU A 46 11.97 29.63 -4.09
N TYR A 47 10.98 30.30 -4.65
CA TYR A 47 10.54 31.65 -4.29
C TYR A 47 9.30 31.54 -3.42
N LEU A 48 9.48 31.65 -2.09
CA LEU A 48 8.41 31.41 -1.13
C LEU A 48 7.29 32.45 -1.22
N ASP A 49 7.61 33.68 -1.64
CA ASP A 49 6.63 34.73 -1.92
C ASP A 49 5.64 34.37 -3.05
N GLN A 50 6.00 33.42 -3.92
CA GLN A 50 5.16 32.98 -5.05
C GLN A 50 4.32 31.75 -4.69
N VAL A 51 4.57 31.12 -3.55
CA VAL A 51 3.80 29.96 -3.09
C VAL A 51 2.42 30.44 -2.66
N PRO A 52 1.32 29.93 -3.25
CA PRO A 52 -0.03 30.29 -2.80
C PRO A 52 -0.25 29.90 -1.34
N GLN A 53 -0.58 30.88 -0.50
CA GLN A 53 -0.80 30.72 0.93
C GLN A 53 -2.28 30.79 1.26
N ARG A 54 -2.73 29.96 2.21
CA ARG A 54 -4.08 30.02 2.75
C ARG A 54 -4.19 30.97 3.94
N GLU A 55 -3.10 31.14 4.67
CA GLU A 55 -3.04 31.92 5.90
C GLU A 55 -2.07 33.09 5.69
N GLU A 56 -2.39 34.25 6.24
CA GLU A 56 -1.52 35.43 6.15
C GLU A 56 -0.32 35.29 7.10
N GLY A 57 0.85 35.75 6.66
CA GLY A 57 2.04 35.81 7.51
C GLY A 57 2.67 34.45 7.83
N MET A 58 2.45 33.44 7.00
CA MET A 58 3.15 32.16 7.15
C MET A 58 4.66 32.36 7.09
N THR A 59 5.39 31.69 7.97
CA THR A 59 6.85 31.66 7.97
C THR A 59 7.39 30.74 6.88
N PRO A 60 8.66 30.89 6.45
CA PRO A 60 9.31 29.94 5.53
C PRO A 60 9.18 28.48 5.98
N TYR A 61 9.32 28.23 7.28
CA TYR A 61 9.19 26.91 7.87
C TYR A 61 7.78 26.32 7.67
N GLU A 62 6.75 27.11 7.95
CA GLU A 62 5.35 26.67 7.80
C GLU A 62 4.99 26.46 6.32
N MET A 63 5.46 27.31 5.41
CA MET A 63 5.23 27.12 3.97
C MET A 63 5.86 25.82 3.47
N MET A 64 7.09 25.53 3.91
CA MET A 64 7.87 24.40 3.43
C MET A 64 7.40 23.04 3.99
N LEU A 65 6.95 23.00 5.24
CA LEU A 65 6.53 21.77 5.92
C LEU A 65 5.02 21.59 6.04
N SER A 66 4.22 22.56 5.58
CA SER A 66 2.77 22.41 5.49
C SER A 66 2.41 21.17 4.67
N GLU A 67 1.53 20.34 5.23
CA GLU A 67 0.93 19.15 4.59
C GLU A 67 -0.50 19.43 4.12
N SER A 68 -0.75 20.66 3.68
CA SER A 68 -2.02 21.00 3.01
C SER A 68 -2.26 20.07 1.83
N GLN A 69 -3.50 19.59 1.71
CA GLN A 69 -3.88 18.56 0.75
C GLN A 69 -4.05 19.13 -0.67
N GLU A 70 -4.21 18.23 -1.65
CA GLU A 70 -4.49 18.52 -3.06
C GLU A 70 -3.49 19.45 -3.77
N ARG A 71 -2.19 19.30 -3.46
CA ARG A 71 -1.11 20.07 -4.11
C ARG A 71 -0.21 19.16 -4.94
N MET A 72 0.24 19.69 -6.07
CA MET A 72 1.14 19.04 -7.01
C MET A 72 2.28 20.01 -7.36
N LEU A 73 3.49 19.48 -7.50
CA LEU A 73 4.65 20.20 -8.02
C LEU A 73 5.00 19.62 -9.39
N PHE A 74 5.28 20.46 -10.38
CA PHE A 74 5.72 19.99 -11.70
C PHE A 74 6.74 20.94 -12.32
N VAL A 75 7.47 20.42 -13.30
CA VAL A 75 8.50 21.15 -14.05
C VAL A 75 8.19 21.09 -15.54
N VAL A 76 8.26 22.24 -16.20
CA VAL A 76 8.16 22.41 -17.66
C VAL A 76 9.31 23.27 -18.16
N GLU A 77 9.62 23.19 -19.45
CA GLU A 77 10.56 24.15 -20.05
C GLU A 77 9.94 25.56 -20.11
N PRO A 78 10.75 26.65 -20.04
CA PRO A 78 10.22 28.02 -20.04
C PRO A 78 9.29 28.37 -21.20
N LYS A 79 9.54 27.80 -22.39
CA LYS A 79 8.69 27.97 -23.58
C LYS A 79 7.27 27.40 -23.43
N HIS A 80 7.06 26.52 -22.46
CA HIS A 80 5.79 25.83 -22.19
C HIS A 80 5.03 26.41 -20.99
N GLU A 81 5.57 27.41 -20.28
CA GLU A 81 4.93 28.00 -19.10
C GLU A 81 3.53 28.57 -19.41
N ALA A 82 3.38 29.29 -20.51
CA ALA A 82 2.09 29.85 -20.92
C ALA A 82 1.04 28.75 -21.24
N GLN A 83 1.48 27.67 -21.88
CA GLN A 83 0.62 26.53 -22.18
C GLN A 83 0.17 25.80 -20.91
N ALA A 84 1.08 25.59 -19.95
CA ALA A 84 0.75 25.01 -18.66
C ALA A 84 -0.28 25.88 -17.92
N GLN A 85 -0.05 27.20 -17.84
CA GLN A 85 -0.99 28.12 -17.20
C GLN A 85 -2.39 28.05 -17.83
N GLU A 86 -2.47 28.04 -19.17
CA GLU A 86 -3.75 27.96 -19.88
C GLU A 86 -4.54 26.69 -19.55
N ILE A 87 -3.86 25.55 -19.37
CA ILE A 87 -4.49 24.29 -18.95
C ILE A 87 -5.13 24.47 -17.57
N PHE A 88 -4.39 24.94 -16.57
CA PHE A 88 -4.92 25.09 -15.22
C PHE A 88 -6.00 26.18 -15.11
N ASP A 89 -5.90 27.25 -15.89
CA ASP A 89 -6.93 28.29 -15.98
C ASP A 89 -8.27 27.74 -16.51
N ARG A 90 -8.26 26.84 -17.52
CA ARG A 90 -9.48 26.18 -18.02
C ARG A 90 -10.18 25.35 -16.94
N TRP A 91 -9.42 24.71 -16.06
CA TRP A 91 -9.95 23.92 -14.95
C TRP A 91 -10.28 24.76 -13.71
N GLY A 92 -9.94 26.05 -13.70
CA GLY A 92 -10.11 26.94 -12.55
C GLY A 92 -9.24 26.53 -11.36
N VAL A 93 -8.04 25.98 -11.62
CA VAL A 93 -7.09 25.53 -10.60
C VAL A 93 -5.92 26.52 -10.55
N ILE A 94 -5.49 26.88 -9.34
CA ILE A 94 -4.35 27.80 -9.17
C ILE A 94 -3.07 27.10 -9.62
N CYS A 95 -2.38 27.70 -10.58
CA CYS A 95 -1.05 27.32 -11.02
C CYS A 95 -0.12 28.52 -10.80
N ALA A 96 0.92 28.36 -10.00
CA ALA A 96 1.88 29.40 -9.67
C ALA A 96 3.30 28.90 -9.94
N LYS A 97 4.12 29.75 -10.57
CA LYS A 97 5.55 29.49 -10.74
C LYS A 97 6.28 29.80 -9.43
N VAL A 98 6.60 28.77 -8.67
CA VAL A 98 7.20 28.88 -7.34
C VAL A 98 8.72 28.74 -7.32
N GLY A 99 9.38 28.61 -8.48
CA GLY A 99 10.82 28.39 -8.51
C GLY A 99 11.39 28.11 -9.91
N LYS A 100 12.66 27.70 -9.92
CA LYS A 100 13.37 27.21 -11.10
C LYS A 100 14.32 26.08 -10.74
N VAL A 101 14.57 25.19 -11.69
CA VAL A 101 15.59 24.14 -11.58
C VAL A 101 16.98 24.74 -11.81
N THR A 102 17.96 24.32 -11.02
CA THR A 102 19.36 24.74 -11.12
C THR A 102 20.26 23.52 -11.38
N ASP A 103 21.53 23.77 -11.68
CA ASP A 103 22.58 22.76 -11.94
C ASP A 103 23.62 22.67 -10.81
N ASP A 104 23.40 23.40 -9.70
CA ASP A 104 24.32 23.47 -8.56
C ASP A 104 24.09 22.39 -7.48
N GLY A 105 23.03 21.58 -7.64
CA GLY A 105 22.70 20.48 -6.72
C GLY A 105 22.23 20.93 -5.33
N ARG A 106 21.76 22.18 -5.20
CA ARG A 106 21.31 22.76 -3.92
C ARG A 106 19.82 23.06 -3.93
N LEU A 107 19.17 22.88 -2.78
CA LEU A 107 17.83 23.39 -2.52
C LEU A 107 17.96 24.74 -1.82
N LYS A 108 17.68 25.81 -2.55
CA LYS A 108 17.71 27.20 -2.08
C LYS A 108 16.30 27.73 -1.90
N LEU A 109 16.05 28.32 -0.74
CA LEU A 109 14.77 28.92 -0.37
C LEU A 109 14.97 30.42 -0.26
N ILE A 110 14.21 31.18 -1.05
CA ILE A 110 14.26 32.65 -1.07
C ILE A 110 12.92 33.18 -0.58
N HIS A 111 12.95 34.05 0.41
CA HIS A 111 11.77 34.73 0.95
C HIS A 111 12.11 36.18 1.21
N HIS A 112 11.32 37.11 0.67
CA HIS A 112 11.54 38.55 0.77
C HIS A 112 12.96 38.96 0.33
N ASP A 113 13.41 38.42 -0.81
CA ASP A 113 14.76 38.60 -1.38
C ASP A 113 15.94 38.11 -0.50
N GLU A 114 15.66 37.40 0.60
CA GLU A 114 16.67 36.80 1.46
C GLU A 114 16.73 35.28 1.30
N VAL A 115 17.94 34.71 1.33
CA VAL A 115 18.15 33.26 1.36
C VAL A 115 17.87 32.76 2.77
N VAL A 116 16.71 32.16 2.97
CA VAL A 116 16.24 31.66 4.28
C VAL A 116 16.55 30.17 4.50
N GLY A 117 16.99 29.46 3.47
CA GLY A 117 17.45 28.08 3.55
C GLY A 117 18.33 27.72 2.36
N ASP A 118 19.41 26.97 2.61
CA ASP A 118 20.32 26.52 1.55
C ASP A 118 21.04 25.23 1.96
N MET A 119 20.68 24.11 1.32
CA MET A 119 21.21 22.80 1.67
C MET A 119 21.47 21.94 0.42
N PRO A 120 22.51 21.10 0.39
CA PRO A 120 22.69 20.13 -0.69
C PRO A 120 21.49 19.19 -0.78
N VAL A 121 20.98 18.96 -2.00
CA VAL A 121 19.84 18.05 -2.22
C VAL A 121 20.16 16.63 -1.77
N LYS A 122 21.38 16.15 -2.05
CA LYS A 122 21.84 14.81 -1.63
C LYS A 122 21.82 14.61 -0.12
N ALA A 123 22.10 15.65 0.65
CA ALA A 123 22.06 15.59 2.11
C ALA A 123 20.65 15.36 2.67
N LEU A 124 19.62 15.78 1.93
CA LEU A 124 18.21 15.60 2.30
C LEU A 124 17.64 14.23 1.91
N VAL A 125 18.20 13.60 0.87
CA VAL A 125 17.58 12.42 0.24
C VAL A 125 18.47 11.20 0.37
N ASP A 126 19.73 11.29 -0.02
CA ASP A 126 20.61 10.13 -0.23
C ASP A 126 21.55 9.85 0.95
N GLU A 127 21.94 10.89 1.70
CA GLU A 127 22.94 10.79 2.78
C GLU A 127 22.29 10.57 4.16
N CYS A 128 21.02 10.16 4.19
CA CYS A 128 20.34 9.77 5.41
C CYS A 128 21.01 8.52 6.03
N PRO A 129 21.37 8.51 7.33
CA PRO A 129 21.98 7.36 7.97
C PRO A 129 21.10 6.11 7.90
N ILE A 130 21.69 4.99 7.47
CA ILE A 130 21.06 3.66 7.51
C ILE A 130 21.49 2.98 8.81
N TYR A 131 20.52 2.40 9.52
CA TYR A 131 20.75 1.75 10.81
C TYR A 131 20.66 0.24 10.69
N ASP A 132 21.72 -0.46 11.11
CA ASP A 132 21.66 -1.89 11.38
C ASP A 132 21.05 -2.12 12.77
N LYS A 133 19.83 -2.65 12.81
CA LYS A 133 19.13 -2.94 14.07
C LYS A 133 19.43 -4.36 14.53
N PRO A 134 19.57 -4.61 15.85
CA PRO A 134 19.66 -5.97 16.37
C PRO A 134 18.37 -6.75 16.07
N SER A 135 18.52 -8.02 15.67
CA SER A 135 17.42 -8.97 15.42
C SER A 135 17.48 -10.11 16.43
N GLN A 136 16.36 -10.39 17.11
CA GLN A 136 16.28 -11.46 18.11
C GLN A 136 14.96 -12.22 18.03
N GLU A 137 15.02 -13.55 18.01
CA GLU A 137 13.83 -14.39 18.07
C GLU A 137 13.11 -14.22 19.44
N PRO A 138 11.81 -13.87 19.45
CA PRO A 138 11.07 -13.62 20.69
C PRO A 138 10.78 -14.89 21.49
N ALA A 139 10.75 -14.75 22.82
CA ALA A 139 10.46 -15.87 23.73
C ALA A 139 9.11 -16.54 23.43
N TYR A 140 8.08 -15.75 23.09
CA TYR A 140 6.75 -16.29 22.81
C TYR A 140 6.75 -17.24 21.60
N TYR A 141 7.63 -17.03 20.61
CA TYR A 141 7.69 -17.86 19.41
C TYR A 141 8.21 -19.26 19.73
N LYS A 142 9.21 -19.35 20.61
CA LYS A 142 9.73 -20.62 21.15
C LYS A 142 8.66 -21.37 21.95
N GLU A 143 7.94 -20.66 22.82
CA GLU A 143 6.86 -21.25 23.62
C GLU A 143 5.73 -21.81 22.76
N GLN A 144 5.36 -21.10 21.68
CA GLN A 144 4.31 -21.54 20.76
C GLN A 144 4.66 -22.82 20.02
N ALA A 145 5.93 -23.06 19.70
CA ALA A 145 6.38 -24.29 19.06
C ALA A 145 6.10 -25.56 19.90
N ALA A 146 6.00 -25.40 21.22
CA ALA A 146 5.75 -26.49 22.17
C ALA A 146 4.24 -26.74 22.42
N VAL A 147 3.33 -25.96 21.80
CA VAL A 147 1.90 -26.12 22.02
C VAL A 147 1.39 -27.41 21.36
N ASP A 148 0.83 -28.31 22.17
CA ASP A 148 0.05 -29.44 21.67
C ASP A 148 -1.33 -28.95 21.21
N THR A 149 -1.59 -29.00 19.90
CA THR A 149 -2.87 -28.61 19.30
C THR A 149 -3.92 -29.71 19.43
N LEU A 150 -3.55 -30.95 19.73
CA LEU A 150 -4.47 -32.08 19.91
C LEU A 150 -5.12 -32.11 21.28
N ARG A 151 -4.60 -31.33 22.24
CA ARG A 151 -5.19 -31.20 23.59
C ARG A 151 -6.57 -30.53 23.60
N TYR A 152 -6.93 -29.82 22.53
CA TYR A 152 -8.21 -29.12 22.45
C TYR A 152 -9.32 -30.11 22.06
N GLN A 153 -10.42 -30.07 22.82
CA GLN A 153 -11.57 -30.94 22.53
C GLN A 153 -12.12 -30.70 21.13
N GLU A 154 -12.39 -31.80 20.43
CA GLU A 154 -13.03 -31.78 19.13
C GLU A 154 -14.43 -31.15 19.23
N VAL A 155 -14.74 -30.32 18.24
CA VAL A 155 -16.01 -29.60 18.19
C VAL A 155 -17.09 -30.54 17.67
N LYS A 156 -18.00 -30.97 18.56
CA LYS A 156 -19.09 -31.89 18.23
C LYS A 156 -20.30 -31.19 17.57
N ASP A 157 -20.60 -29.96 17.98
CA ASP A 157 -21.66 -29.15 17.38
C ASP A 157 -21.12 -28.31 16.22
N LEU A 158 -21.05 -28.93 15.05
CA LEU A 158 -20.57 -28.26 13.83
C LEU A 158 -21.52 -27.14 13.37
N GLY A 159 -22.82 -27.28 13.60
CA GLY A 159 -23.82 -26.27 13.22
C GLY A 159 -23.68 -24.99 14.04
N GLY A 160 -23.53 -25.12 15.36
CA GLY A 160 -23.24 -23.99 16.24
C GLY A 160 -21.87 -23.38 15.97
N ALA A 161 -20.85 -24.20 15.67
CA ALA A 161 -19.52 -23.71 15.31
C ALA A 161 -19.53 -22.89 14.02
N LEU A 162 -20.20 -23.37 12.97
CA LEU A 162 -20.34 -22.64 11.72
C LEU A 162 -21.04 -21.29 11.93
N LYS A 163 -22.11 -21.25 12.74
CA LYS A 163 -22.79 -19.98 13.08
C LYS A 163 -21.86 -19.00 13.78
N LYS A 164 -20.99 -19.47 14.70
CA LYS A 164 -19.99 -18.63 15.35
C LYS A 164 -18.96 -18.08 14.36
N VAL A 165 -18.48 -18.93 13.44
CA VAL A 165 -17.53 -18.53 12.39
C VAL A 165 -18.15 -17.47 11.48
N LEU A 166 -19.37 -17.70 10.97
CA LEU A 166 -20.09 -16.76 10.12
C LEU A 166 -20.45 -15.45 10.83
N GLY A 167 -20.65 -15.50 12.15
CA GLY A 167 -20.90 -14.32 12.99
C GLY A 167 -19.64 -13.51 13.33
N SER A 168 -18.44 -14.01 13.04
CA SER A 168 -17.20 -13.29 13.31
C SER A 168 -17.06 -12.07 12.38
N PRO A 169 -16.77 -10.86 12.88
CA PRO A 169 -16.60 -9.67 12.03
C PRO A 169 -15.54 -9.85 10.93
N SER A 170 -14.51 -10.65 11.15
CA SER A 170 -13.49 -10.95 10.15
C SER A 170 -14.04 -11.72 8.95
N LEU A 171 -15.07 -12.55 9.13
CA LEU A 171 -15.61 -13.45 8.09
C LEU A 171 -17.03 -13.07 7.62
N ALA A 172 -17.79 -12.35 8.45
CA ALA A 172 -19.13 -11.89 8.11
C ALA A 172 -19.12 -11.02 6.84
N SER A 173 -20.28 -10.90 6.19
CA SER A 173 -20.44 -10.08 4.99
C SER A 173 -19.94 -8.66 5.21
N LYS A 174 -19.14 -8.16 4.26
CA LYS A 174 -18.65 -6.78 4.25
C LYS A 174 -19.55 -5.83 3.45
N ALA A 175 -20.78 -6.25 3.13
CA ALA A 175 -21.73 -5.48 2.33
C ALA A 175 -22.03 -4.10 2.89
N TRP A 176 -22.09 -3.97 4.22
CA TRP A 176 -22.22 -2.67 4.86
C TRP A 176 -21.13 -1.69 4.41
N VAL A 177 -19.89 -2.14 4.23
CA VAL A 177 -18.77 -1.30 3.79
C VAL A 177 -18.98 -0.90 2.34
N TYR A 178 -19.05 -1.86 1.42
CA TYR A 178 -19.03 -1.54 -0.01
C TYR A 178 -20.35 -0.96 -0.56
N ASN A 179 -21.47 -1.06 0.15
CA ASN A 179 -22.71 -0.40 -0.25
C ASN A 179 -22.72 1.12 0.00
N GLN A 180 -21.72 1.64 0.72
CA GLN A 180 -21.56 3.08 0.96
C GLN A 180 -20.81 3.78 -0.16
N TYR A 181 -20.14 3.04 -1.05
CA TYR A 181 -19.31 3.58 -2.11
C TYR A 181 -19.91 3.29 -3.48
N ASP A 182 -19.62 4.18 -4.43
CA ASP A 182 -19.90 3.91 -5.82
C ASP A 182 -18.83 2.98 -6.40
N TYR A 183 -19.27 2.01 -7.20
CA TYR A 183 -18.42 1.07 -7.93
C TYR A 183 -18.84 0.95 -9.41
N MET A 184 -19.62 1.92 -9.91
CA MET A 184 -20.22 1.90 -11.25
C MET A 184 -19.84 3.11 -12.10
N VAL A 185 -19.26 4.17 -11.53
CA VAL A 185 -18.76 5.34 -12.25
C VAL A 185 -17.79 4.91 -13.35
N ARG A 186 -17.98 5.48 -14.55
CA ARG A 186 -17.32 5.10 -15.83
C ARG A 186 -17.68 3.70 -16.36
N THR A 187 -18.52 2.93 -15.67
CA THR A 187 -19.06 1.62 -16.09
C THR A 187 -18.01 0.57 -16.45
N SER A 188 -16.80 0.68 -15.92
CA SER A 188 -15.68 -0.20 -16.25
C SER A 188 -15.58 -1.43 -15.33
N THR A 189 -16.32 -1.47 -14.23
CA THR A 189 -16.30 -2.55 -13.23
C THR A 189 -17.01 -3.81 -13.73
N ALA A 190 -16.26 -4.87 -14.02
CA ALA A 190 -16.81 -6.15 -14.45
C ALA A 190 -17.20 -7.06 -13.28
N VAL A 191 -16.45 -7.03 -12.18
CA VAL A 191 -16.75 -7.77 -10.95
C VAL A 191 -16.92 -6.78 -9.81
N ARG A 192 -18.11 -6.78 -9.22
CA ARG A 192 -18.49 -5.91 -8.10
C ARG A 192 -17.85 -6.41 -6.78
N PRO A 193 -17.76 -5.54 -5.76
CA PRO A 193 -17.28 -5.92 -4.44
C PRO A 193 -18.00 -7.16 -3.87
N GLY A 194 -17.28 -7.98 -3.12
CA GLY A 194 -17.78 -9.22 -2.53
C GLY A 194 -17.36 -10.51 -3.25
N SER A 195 -16.49 -10.42 -4.26
CA SER A 195 -15.76 -11.56 -4.84
C SER A 195 -14.30 -11.58 -4.33
N ASP A 196 -13.49 -12.55 -4.78
CA ASP A 196 -12.08 -12.70 -4.36
C ASP A 196 -11.19 -11.51 -4.76
N ALA A 197 -11.47 -10.88 -5.90
CA ALA A 197 -10.78 -9.70 -6.40
C ALA A 197 -11.75 -8.75 -7.10
N ALA A 198 -11.43 -7.46 -7.11
CA ALA A 198 -12.10 -6.48 -7.95
C ALA A 198 -11.59 -6.60 -9.39
N VAL A 199 -12.47 -6.47 -10.39
CA VAL A 199 -12.09 -6.55 -11.81
C VAL A 199 -12.59 -5.34 -12.57
N VAL A 200 -11.67 -4.62 -13.21
CA VAL A 200 -11.94 -3.41 -14.01
C VAL A 200 -11.48 -3.62 -15.45
N THR A 201 -12.37 -3.37 -16.41
CA THR A 201 -12.10 -3.51 -17.85
C THR A 201 -11.25 -2.36 -18.38
N VAL A 202 -10.40 -2.66 -19.36
CA VAL A 202 -9.58 -1.66 -20.05
C VAL A 202 -10.28 -1.25 -21.34
N HIS A 203 -10.71 0.01 -21.41
CA HIS A 203 -11.45 0.54 -22.55
C HIS A 203 -10.72 0.35 -23.89
N GLY A 204 -11.48 0.07 -24.94
CA GLY A 204 -10.95 -0.17 -26.28
C GLY A 204 -10.26 -1.54 -26.45
N THR A 205 -10.30 -2.40 -25.43
CA THR A 205 -9.68 -3.74 -25.47
C THR A 205 -10.62 -4.81 -24.92
N ARG A 206 -10.22 -6.08 -25.04
CA ARG A 206 -10.83 -7.20 -24.31
C ARG A 206 -10.09 -7.56 -23.01
N LYS A 207 -9.19 -6.70 -22.54
CA LYS A 207 -8.40 -6.94 -21.32
C LYS A 207 -9.11 -6.38 -20.10
N ALA A 208 -8.80 -6.94 -18.93
CA ALA A 208 -9.21 -6.40 -17.64
C ALA A 208 -8.08 -6.53 -16.61
N LEU A 209 -8.10 -5.68 -15.60
CA LEU A 209 -7.21 -5.73 -14.45
C LEU A 209 -7.96 -6.29 -13.25
N ALA A 210 -7.37 -7.28 -12.59
CA ALA A 210 -7.84 -7.81 -11.31
C ALA A 210 -6.99 -7.24 -10.17
N MET A 211 -7.60 -6.91 -9.04
CA MET A 211 -6.94 -6.30 -7.89
C MET A 211 -7.45 -6.89 -6.57
N THR A 212 -6.55 -7.20 -5.66
CA THR A 212 -6.88 -7.71 -4.30
C THR A 212 -5.93 -7.13 -3.26
N THR A 213 -6.34 -7.18 -1.99
CA THR A 213 -5.51 -6.84 -0.85
C THR A 213 -5.67 -7.88 0.26
N ASP A 214 -4.57 -8.46 0.72
CA ASP A 214 -4.60 -9.59 1.64
C ASP A 214 -3.50 -9.51 2.70
N CYS A 215 -3.86 -9.86 3.94
CA CYS A 215 -2.92 -10.15 5.03
C CYS A 215 -3.65 -10.75 6.23
N ASN A 216 -3.02 -11.74 6.85
CA ASN A 216 -3.45 -12.28 8.13
C ASN A 216 -2.36 -12.09 9.19
N GLY A 217 -2.43 -10.97 9.92
CA GLY A 217 -1.43 -10.64 10.93
C GLY A 217 -1.31 -11.65 12.07
N ARG A 218 -2.33 -12.50 12.29
CA ARG A 218 -2.21 -13.61 13.26
C ARG A 218 -1.26 -14.69 12.76
N TYR A 219 -1.29 -15.02 11.47
CA TYR A 219 -0.37 -15.99 10.89
C TYR A 219 1.07 -15.46 10.93
N VAL A 220 1.24 -14.18 10.61
CA VAL A 220 2.55 -13.51 10.70
C VAL A 220 3.05 -13.44 12.14
N TYR A 221 2.18 -13.17 13.12
CA TYR A 221 2.59 -13.18 14.53
C TYR A 221 3.09 -14.56 14.99
N LEU A 222 2.40 -15.62 14.57
CA LEU A 222 2.69 -17.00 14.98
C LEU A 222 3.92 -17.55 14.28
N ASP A 223 4.15 -17.17 13.03
CA ASP A 223 5.31 -17.54 12.25
C ASP A 223 5.56 -16.48 11.16
N PRO A 224 6.42 -15.47 11.40
CA PRO A 224 6.51 -14.32 10.49
C PRO A 224 6.93 -14.71 9.08
N GLU A 225 7.90 -15.60 8.94
CA GLU A 225 8.39 -16.06 7.64
C GLU A 225 7.31 -16.81 6.85
N LEU A 226 6.65 -17.79 7.49
CA LEU A 226 5.54 -18.49 6.86
C LEU A 226 4.34 -17.56 6.61
N GLY A 227 4.04 -16.65 7.53
CA GLY A 227 2.97 -15.67 7.42
C GLY A 227 3.18 -14.71 6.25
N GLY A 228 4.42 -14.24 6.05
CA GLY A 228 4.81 -13.43 4.89
C GLY A 228 4.59 -14.18 3.57
N ARG A 229 5.02 -15.46 3.48
CA ARG A 229 4.72 -16.32 2.32
C ARG A 229 3.21 -16.45 2.10
N ILE A 230 2.44 -16.67 3.16
CA ILE A 230 0.98 -16.84 3.09
C ILE A 230 0.30 -15.56 2.58
N ALA A 231 0.71 -14.38 3.05
CA ALA A 231 0.11 -13.10 2.63
C ALA A 231 0.20 -12.90 1.10
N VAL A 232 1.40 -13.11 0.53
CA VAL A 232 1.60 -13.04 -0.94
C VAL A 232 0.83 -14.15 -1.65
N SER A 233 0.84 -15.37 -1.10
CA SER A 233 0.17 -16.53 -1.71
C SER A 233 -1.37 -16.39 -1.71
N GLU A 234 -1.94 -15.75 -0.68
CA GLU A 234 -3.37 -15.47 -0.61
C GLU A 234 -3.79 -14.45 -1.67
N ALA A 235 -3.03 -13.35 -1.80
CA ALA A 235 -3.24 -12.36 -2.86
C ALA A 235 -3.14 -12.99 -4.25
N ALA A 236 -2.11 -13.81 -4.51
CA ALA A 236 -1.97 -14.52 -5.77
C ALA A 236 -3.16 -15.45 -6.06
N ARG A 237 -3.62 -16.18 -5.03
CA ARG A 237 -4.76 -17.09 -5.17
C ARG A 237 -6.03 -16.32 -5.53
N ASN A 238 -6.29 -15.19 -4.89
CA ASN A 238 -7.46 -14.35 -5.17
C ASN A 238 -7.43 -13.81 -6.61
N ILE A 239 -6.26 -13.37 -7.08
CA ILE A 239 -6.06 -12.95 -8.48
C ILE A 239 -6.31 -14.11 -9.46
N VAL A 240 -5.70 -15.28 -9.23
CA VAL A 240 -5.88 -16.45 -10.09
C VAL A 240 -7.35 -16.92 -10.10
N CYS A 241 -8.02 -16.92 -8.95
CA CYS A 241 -9.44 -17.28 -8.83
C CYS A 241 -10.38 -16.31 -9.54
N SER A 242 -9.92 -15.10 -9.90
CA SER A 242 -10.66 -14.14 -10.73
C SER A 242 -10.44 -14.32 -12.24
N GLY A 243 -9.56 -15.24 -12.64
CA GLY A 243 -9.21 -15.54 -14.03
C GLY A 243 -8.01 -14.73 -14.54
N ALA A 244 -7.28 -14.08 -13.64
CA ALA A 244 -6.15 -13.22 -13.96
C ALA A 244 -4.80 -13.92 -13.74
N GLU A 245 -3.81 -13.52 -14.52
CA GLU A 245 -2.40 -13.81 -14.30
C GLU A 245 -1.82 -12.78 -13.31
N PRO A 246 -1.27 -13.19 -12.14
CA PRO A 246 -0.56 -12.28 -11.25
C PRO A 246 0.61 -11.58 -11.93
N LEU A 247 0.72 -10.25 -11.76
CA LEU A 247 1.78 -9.46 -12.40
C LEU A 247 2.77 -8.85 -11.42
N ALA A 248 2.28 -8.24 -10.34
CA ALA A 248 3.11 -7.48 -9.41
C ALA A 248 2.37 -7.25 -8.09
N ILE A 249 3.14 -6.93 -7.05
CA ILE A 249 2.62 -6.54 -5.74
C ILE A 249 3.05 -5.14 -5.33
N THR A 250 2.24 -4.54 -4.46
CA THR A 250 2.63 -3.45 -3.57
C THR A 250 2.48 -3.95 -2.13
N ASP A 251 3.41 -3.59 -1.25
CA ASP A 251 3.39 -4.00 0.14
C ASP A 251 3.24 -2.81 1.10
N ASN A 252 2.35 -2.95 2.09
CA ASN A 252 2.21 -2.00 3.19
C ASN A 252 2.62 -2.69 4.49
N LEU A 253 3.87 -2.48 4.89
CA LEU A 253 4.52 -3.09 6.04
C LEU A 253 4.17 -2.34 7.31
N ASN A 254 3.32 -2.92 8.16
CA ASN A 254 2.93 -2.32 9.44
C ASN A 254 3.48 -3.14 10.61
N PHE A 255 4.43 -2.57 11.34
CA PHE A 255 5.12 -3.21 12.47
C PHE A 255 5.23 -2.28 13.68
N GLY A 256 5.49 -2.86 14.86
CA GLY A 256 5.75 -2.11 16.09
C GLY A 256 7.09 -1.35 16.05
N SER A 257 7.62 -0.99 17.21
CA SER A 257 8.90 -0.26 17.28
C SER A 257 10.08 -1.14 16.82
N PRO A 258 10.85 -0.75 15.79
CA PRO A 258 12.03 -1.47 15.30
C PRO A 258 13.21 -1.37 16.27
N GLU A 259 13.12 -0.54 17.30
CA GLU A 259 14.12 -0.45 18.37
C GLU A 259 14.12 -1.71 19.26
N LYS A 260 13.04 -2.50 19.22
CA LYS A 260 12.93 -3.75 19.95
C LYS A 260 13.43 -4.89 19.06
N PRO A 261 14.48 -5.63 19.45
CA PRO A 261 15.06 -6.69 18.61
C PRO A 261 14.05 -7.76 18.16
N GLU A 262 13.08 -8.06 19.01
CA GLU A 262 12.00 -9.02 18.73
C GLU A 262 11.04 -8.55 17.63
N ILE A 263 10.74 -7.25 17.57
CA ILE A 263 9.86 -6.67 16.57
C ILE A 263 10.61 -6.51 15.24
N PHE A 264 11.88 -6.11 15.30
CA PHE A 264 12.73 -6.07 14.11
C PHE A 264 12.87 -7.46 13.48
N TRP A 265 13.05 -8.50 14.30
CA TRP A 265 13.06 -9.89 13.84
C TRP A 265 11.75 -10.32 13.15
N GLN A 266 10.58 -9.92 13.69
CA GLN A 266 9.30 -10.18 13.03
C GLN A 266 9.24 -9.56 11.64
N MET A 267 9.70 -8.31 11.50
CA MET A 267 9.72 -7.60 10.24
C MET A 267 10.66 -8.27 9.24
N GLU A 268 11.91 -8.50 9.64
CA GLU A 268 12.93 -9.19 8.83
C GLU A 268 12.40 -10.52 8.29
N LYS A 269 11.89 -11.39 9.17
CA LYS A 269 11.39 -12.71 8.79
C LYS A 269 10.16 -12.63 7.90
N ALA A 270 9.23 -11.71 8.18
CA ALA A 270 8.05 -11.53 7.33
C ALA A 270 8.44 -11.09 5.91
N VAL A 271 9.35 -10.12 5.77
CA VAL A 271 9.84 -9.65 4.48
C VAL A 271 10.62 -10.74 3.74
N ASP A 272 11.44 -11.54 4.43
CA ASP A 272 12.12 -12.71 3.84
C ASP A 272 11.11 -13.67 3.19
N GLY A 273 10.05 -14.02 3.93
CA GLY A 273 8.99 -14.90 3.45
C GLY A 273 8.21 -14.32 2.26
N MET A 274 7.91 -13.01 2.29
CA MET A 274 7.29 -12.33 1.15
C MET A 274 8.18 -12.36 -0.08
N ALA A 275 9.48 -12.06 0.09
CA ALA A 275 10.45 -12.04 -0.99
C ALA A 275 10.62 -13.42 -1.64
N GLU A 276 10.63 -14.50 -0.85
CA GLU A 276 10.64 -15.86 -1.37
C GLU A 276 9.39 -16.17 -2.21
N ALA A 277 8.20 -15.88 -1.67
CA ALA A 277 6.95 -16.10 -2.40
C ALA A 277 6.89 -15.30 -3.70
N CYS A 278 7.38 -14.05 -3.70
CA CYS A 278 7.46 -13.22 -4.90
C CYS A 278 8.38 -13.83 -5.97
N ARG A 279 9.54 -14.38 -5.57
CA ARG A 279 10.46 -15.04 -6.50
C ARG A 279 9.83 -16.29 -7.12
N GLU A 280 9.16 -17.10 -6.33
CA GLU A 280 8.51 -18.33 -6.80
C GLU A 280 7.34 -18.04 -7.75
N LEU A 281 6.55 -17.01 -7.45
CA LEU A 281 5.38 -16.63 -8.26
C LEU A 281 5.73 -15.73 -9.45
N GLY A 282 6.97 -15.25 -9.54
CA GLY A 282 7.39 -14.30 -10.58
C GLY A 282 6.72 -12.93 -10.46
N THR A 283 6.32 -12.52 -9.25
CA THR A 283 5.59 -11.27 -9.01
C THR A 283 6.49 -10.23 -8.30
N PRO A 284 7.10 -9.27 -9.01
CA PRO A 284 7.94 -8.24 -8.40
C PRO A 284 7.14 -7.30 -7.49
N VAL A 285 7.83 -6.75 -6.49
CA VAL A 285 7.36 -5.61 -5.70
C VAL A 285 7.62 -4.33 -6.51
N ILE A 286 6.58 -3.57 -6.81
CA ILE A 286 6.66 -2.35 -7.66
C ILE A 286 6.46 -1.05 -6.90
N GLY A 287 6.19 -1.13 -5.60
CA GLY A 287 5.99 -0.01 -4.71
C GLY A 287 5.56 -0.53 -3.34
N GLY A 288 5.47 0.37 -2.36
CA GLY A 288 5.06 -0.01 -1.02
C GLY A 288 5.13 1.15 -0.03
N ASN A 289 4.80 0.83 1.22
CA ASN A 289 4.89 1.75 2.36
C ASN A 289 5.38 0.97 3.58
N VAL A 290 6.14 1.66 4.44
CA VAL A 290 6.61 1.10 5.71
C VAL A 290 6.15 1.99 6.85
N SER A 291 5.24 1.47 7.67
CA SER A 291 4.76 2.08 8.90
C SER A 291 5.34 1.35 10.11
N LEU A 292 6.19 2.05 10.86
CA LEU A 292 6.86 1.54 12.05
C LEU A 292 6.31 2.22 13.31
N TYR A 293 6.72 1.74 14.48
CA TYR A 293 6.28 2.28 15.77
C TYR A 293 4.75 2.16 16.01
N ASN A 294 4.09 1.20 15.35
CA ASN A 294 2.67 0.90 15.58
C ASN A 294 2.49 0.14 16.90
N GLU A 295 2.56 0.87 18.01
CA GLU A 295 2.40 0.32 19.35
C GLU A 295 1.81 1.35 20.32
N ASN A 296 1.20 0.86 21.38
CA ASN A 296 0.73 1.69 22.48
C ASN A 296 1.05 1.03 23.83
N THR A 297 0.50 1.57 24.92
CA THR A 297 0.72 1.04 26.27
C THR A 297 0.31 -0.42 26.47
N LYS A 298 -0.54 -0.98 25.60
CA LYS A 298 -0.93 -2.40 25.62
C LYS A 298 0.03 -3.30 24.85
N GLY A 299 0.92 -2.72 24.04
CA GLY A 299 1.89 -3.44 23.22
C GLY A 299 1.83 -3.06 21.74
N ALA A 300 2.64 -3.77 20.94
CA ALA A 300 2.65 -3.64 19.49
C ALA A 300 1.41 -4.27 18.85
N ILE A 301 1.05 -3.77 17.66
CA ILE A 301 0.08 -4.45 16.79
C ILE A 301 0.59 -5.86 16.42
N TYR A 302 -0.30 -6.69 15.88
CA TYR A 302 0.17 -7.84 15.12
C TYR A 302 0.98 -7.38 13.91
N PRO A 303 2.10 -8.05 13.57
CA PRO A 303 2.84 -7.75 12.35
C PRO A 303 1.90 -7.91 11.14
N THR A 304 1.75 -6.84 10.37
CA THR A 304 0.70 -6.72 9.35
C THR A 304 1.31 -6.23 8.02
N PRO A 305 2.04 -7.09 7.30
CA PRO A 305 2.50 -6.82 5.94
C PRO A 305 1.36 -7.05 4.94
N VAL A 306 0.59 -6.01 4.67
CA VAL A 306 -0.53 -6.08 3.71
C VAL A 306 0.00 -6.15 2.30
N VAL A 307 -0.45 -7.13 1.51
CA VAL A 307 -0.10 -7.27 0.10
C VAL A 307 -1.26 -6.78 -0.74
N GLY A 308 -1.04 -5.73 -1.53
CA GLY A 308 -1.87 -5.43 -2.69
C GLY A 308 -1.32 -6.12 -3.92
N MET A 309 -2.14 -6.84 -4.67
CA MET A 309 -1.68 -7.50 -5.91
C MET A 309 -2.56 -7.11 -7.09
N VAL A 310 -1.91 -6.93 -8.24
CA VAL A 310 -2.58 -6.69 -9.52
C VAL A 310 -2.28 -7.84 -10.46
N GLY A 311 -3.30 -8.25 -11.21
CA GLY A 311 -3.18 -9.24 -12.28
C GLY A 311 -3.87 -8.81 -13.57
N LEU A 312 -3.48 -9.44 -14.67
CA LEU A 312 -4.04 -9.20 -15.99
C LEU A 312 -4.95 -10.35 -16.41
N ILE A 313 -6.16 -9.99 -16.82
CA ILE A 313 -7.07 -10.86 -17.55
C ILE A 313 -6.90 -10.52 -19.03
N HIS A 314 -6.35 -11.47 -19.80
CA HIS A 314 -6.06 -11.28 -21.23
C HIS A 314 -7.31 -11.16 -22.10
N ASP A 315 -8.41 -11.77 -21.67
CA ASP A 315 -9.70 -11.74 -22.35
C ASP A 315 -10.86 -11.72 -21.33
N THR A 316 -11.80 -10.79 -21.49
CA THR A 316 -12.97 -10.62 -20.59
C THR A 316 -13.82 -11.87 -20.41
N ASP A 317 -13.77 -12.83 -21.34
CA ASP A 317 -14.52 -14.09 -21.21
C ASP A 317 -13.91 -15.02 -20.14
N HIS A 318 -12.67 -14.77 -19.71
CA HIS A 318 -11.99 -15.53 -18.67
C HIS A 318 -12.33 -15.06 -17.24
N ILE A 319 -13.12 -14.00 -17.09
CA ILE A 319 -13.50 -13.46 -15.78
C ILE A 319 -14.33 -14.49 -14.99
N THR A 320 -13.81 -14.88 -13.83
CA THR A 320 -14.48 -15.79 -12.89
C THR A 320 -14.97 -15.06 -11.63
N THR A 321 -15.97 -15.65 -10.98
CA THR A 321 -16.64 -15.09 -9.79
C THR A 321 -16.93 -16.21 -8.80
N GLN A 322 -16.97 -15.91 -7.50
CA GLN A 322 -17.23 -16.89 -6.44
C GLN A 322 -18.58 -17.62 -6.58
N ALA A 323 -19.62 -16.93 -7.05
CA ALA A 323 -20.98 -17.46 -7.05
C ALA A 323 -21.22 -18.49 -8.15
N SER A 324 -21.94 -19.56 -7.80
CA SER A 324 -22.43 -20.55 -8.77
C SER A 324 -23.35 -19.92 -9.80
N LYS A 325 -23.05 -20.11 -11.08
CA LYS A 325 -23.86 -19.61 -12.21
C LYS A 325 -24.89 -20.62 -12.73
N ARG A 326 -24.86 -21.88 -12.26
CA ARG A 326 -25.72 -22.97 -12.77
C ARG A 326 -26.24 -23.85 -11.63
N LYS A 327 -27.43 -24.44 -11.82
CA LYS A 327 -28.07 -25.32 -10.81
C LYS A 327 -27.35 -26.65 -10.61
N ALA A 328 -26.71 -27.20 -11.64
CA ALA A 328 -25.94 -28.43 -11.58
C ALA A 328 -24.45 -28.12 -11.77
N MET A 329 -23.66 -28.30 -10.71
CA MET A 329 -22.21 -28.11 -10.72
C MET A 329 -21.51 -29.27 -10.03
N ARG A 330 -20.26 -29.53 -10.41
CA ARG A 330 -19.33 -30.39 -9.67
C ARG A 330 -18.37 -29.49 -8.92
N PHE A 331 -18.16 -29.76 -7.63
CA PHE A 331 -17.17 -29.06 -6.82
C PHE A 331 -15.90 -29.90 -6.75
N MET A 332 -14.77 -29.30 -7.12
CA MET A 332 -13.45 -29.91 -6.99
C MET A 332 -12.65 -29.09 -5.98
N CYS A 333 -12.06 -29.78 -4.99
CA CYS A 333 -11.17 -29.16 -4.01
C CYS A 333 -9.74 -29.52 -4.37
N TRP A 334 -8.92 -28.51 -4.63
CA TRP A 334 -7.48 -28.67 -4.85
C TRP A 334 -6.79 -28.48 -3.51
N ALA A 335 -6.42 -29.58 -2.87
CA ALA A 335 -5.69 -29.58 -1.62
C ALA A 335 -4.68 -30.72 -1.62
N ILE A 336 -3.48 -30.44 -1.13
CA ILE A 336 -2.55 -31.51 -0.73
C ILE A 336 -3.02 -31.96 0.66
N PRO A 337 -3.50 -33.21 0.83
CA PRO A 337 -3.97 -33.68 2.13
C PRO A 337 -2.80 -33.67 3.10
N MET A 338 -2.84 -32.78 4.08
CA MET A 338 -1.85 -32.76 5.15
C MET A 338 -2.25 -33.82 6.18
N PRO A 339 -1.40 -34.81 6.51
CA PRO A 339 -1.78 -36.00 7.29
C PRO A 339 -2.29 -35.73 8.71
N ASN A 340 -2.19 -34.49 9.19
CA ASN A 340 -2.74 -34.05 10.47
C ASN A 340 -3.10 -32.58 10.37
N TRP A 341 -4.31 -32.19 10.80
CA TRP A 341 -4.68 -30.78 11.01
C TRP A 341 -3.68 -30.05 11.94
N ALA A 342 -3.01 -30.79 12.83
CA ALA A 342 -1.93 -30.32 13.69
C ALA A 342 -0.59 -30.07 12.98
N ALA A 343 -0.35 -30.73 11.83
CA ALA A 343 0.87 -30.60 11.04
C ALA A 343 0.73 -29.54 9.93
N ALA A 344 -0.50 -29.10 9.63
CA ALA A 344 -0.83 -28.32 8.44
C ALA A 344 -0.39 -26.85 8.47
N SER A 345 0.28 -26.43 9.54
CA SER A 345 0.87 -25.11 9.71
C SER A 345 1.73 -25.13 10.98
N SER A 346 2.93 -25.72 10.89
CA SER A 346 3.95 -25.75 11.96
C SER A 346 3.44 -25.91 13.40
N LYS A 347 2.41 -26.72 13.74
CA LYS A 347 1.75 -26.74 15.08
C LYS A 347 1.28 -25.37 15.64
N ARG A 348 1.53 -24.24 14.97
CA ARG A 348 1.51 -22.88 15.56
C ARG A 348 0.24 -22.09 15.22
N SER A 349 -0.38 -22.31 14.06
CA SER A 349 -1.25 -21.28 13.45
C SER A 349 -2.69 -21.17 13.96
N PHE A 350 -3.22 -22.15 14.70
CA PHE A 350 -4.64 -22.15 15.08
C PHE A 350 -4.92 -21.93 16.58
N THR A 351 -3.96 -22.16 17.47
CA THR A 351 -4.21 -22.07 18.92
C THR A 351 -4.12 -20.66 19.48
N GLY A 352 -3.48 -19.72 18.77
CA GLY A 352 -3.44 -18.30 19.14
C GLY A 352 -4.81 -17.62 19.05
N CYS A 353 -5.72 -18.14 18.23
CA CYS A 353 -7.02 -17.52 18.00
C CYS A 353 -7.99 -17.64 19.19
N ARG A 354 -7.87 -18.70 20.03
CA ARG A 354 -8.76 -18.90 21.19
C ARG A 354 -8.34 -18.15 22.46
N LYS A 355 -7.05 -17.78 22.62
CA LYS A 355 -6.60 -17.04 23.82
C LYS A 355 -6.96 -15.55 23.78
N ALA A 356 -7.22 -15.00 22.59
CA ALA A 356 -7.55 -13.59 22.41
C ALA A 356 -9.02 -13.25 22.74
N ASP A 357 -9.96 -14.17 22.49
CA ASP A 357 -11.39 -13.94 22.76
C ASP A 357 -11.76 -13.92 24.26
N HIS A 358 -10.82 -14.24 25.15
CA HIS A 358 -11.01 -14.16 26.61
C HIS A 358 -10.43 -12.88 27.23
N ARG A 359 -9.98 -11.92 26.42
CA ARG A 359 -9.60 -10.56 26.86
C ARG A 359 -10.42 -9.53 26.10
N SER A 360 -11.73 -9.56 26.28
CA SER A 360 -12.66 -8.47 25.96
C SER A 360 -13.44 -8.11 27.20
#